data_AF-D1PBY3-F1
#
_entry.id   AF-D1PBY3-F1
#
_cell.length_a   1.000
_cell.length_b   1.000
_cell.length_c   1.000
_cell.angle_alpha   90.00
_cell.angle_beta   90.00
_cell.angle_gamma   90.00
#
_symmetry.space_group_name_H-M   'P 1'
#
loop_
_entity.id
_entity.type
_entity.pdbx_description
1 polymer ?
#
loop_
_entity_poly.entity_id
_entity_poly.type
_entity_poly.pdbx_seq_one_letter_code
_entity_poly.pdbx_strand_id
1 'polypeptide(L)'
;MQADELQADVLLSVNRSLLANDLTNTRLYTDVCSIIEQGRKEAYASVNHKMIETYWNIGRRIVEEEQNGEARAEYGVQIIAQLSEQLTHQYGKGFSKRNLAYFRQFYLTISDIRILQSRLQNLTWTHITKVLRVEDSTAIRWYFCFRIRYSLYYVEENL
;
A
#
# COMPACT_ATOMS: atom_id res chain seq x y z
N MET A 1 13.49 68.18 -1.34
CA MET A 1 13.44 67.28 -2.53
C MET A 1 14.24 66.00 -2.30
N GLN A 2 15.52 66.05 -1.90
CA GLN A 2 16.33 64.84 -1.64
C GLN A 2 15.93 64.01 -0.39
N ALA A 3 15.27 64.61 0.62
CA ALA A 3 14.93 63.89 1.85
C ALA A 3 13.73 62.92 1.70
N ASP A 4 12.71 63.29 0.90
CA ASP A 4 11.53 62.44 0.63
C ASP A 4 11.89 61.23 -0.24
N GLU A 5 12.81 61.40 -1.19
CA GLU A 5 13.26 60.35 -2.11
C GLU A 5 14.04 59.26 -1.36
N LEU A 6 14.89 59.65 -0.41
CA LEU A 6 15.57 58.71 0.49
C LEU A 6 14.60 57.92 1.38
N GLN A 7 13.51 58.55 1.83
CA GLN A 7 12.53 57.91 2.69
C GLN A 7 11.70 56.85 1.94
N ALA A 8 11.37 57.13 0.68
CA ALA A 8 10.67 56.18 -0.20
C ALA A 8 11.51 54.94 -0.53
N ASP A 9 12.81 55.11 -0.82
CA ASP A 9 13.73 53.99 -1.10
C ASP A 9 13.94 53.07 0.11
N VAL A 10 14.05 53.64 1.31
CA VAL A 10 14.16 52.86 2.56
C VAL A 10 12.89 52.04 2.79
N LEU A 11 11.71 52.65 2.64
CA LEU A 11 10.42 51.96 2.76
C LEU A 11 10.26 50.81 1.76
N LEU A 12 10.66 51.02 0.50
CA LEU A 12 10.66 49.98 -0.54
C LEU A 12 11.62 48.82 -0.23
N SER A 13 12.80 49.13 0.31
CA SER A 13 13.80 48.11 0.69
C SER A 13 13.33 47.24 1.86
N VAL A 14 12.69 47.84 2.87
CA VAL A 14 12.15 47.14 4.05
C VAL A 14 10.96 46.26 3.65
N ASN A 15 10.06 46.76 2.80
CA ASN A 15 8.93 45.94 2.33
C ASN A 15 9.42 44.73 1.51
N ARG A 16 10.47 44.91 0.70
CA ARG A 16 11.07 43.80 -0.06
C ARG A 16 11.69 42.74 0.85
N SER A 17 12.35 43.13 1.93
CA SER A 17 12.95 42.17 2.89
C SER A 17 11.88 41.43 3.71
N LEU A 18 10.80 42.10 4.13
CA LEU A 18 9.67 41.49 4.83
C LEU A 18 8.93 40.47 3.94
N LEU A 19 8.65 40.84 2.68
CA LEU A 19 8.04 39.92 1.71
C LEU A 19 8.95 38.73 1.40
N ALA A 20 10.27 38.94 1.26
CA ALA A 20 11.21 37.86 1.06
C ALA A 20 11.24 36.92 2.27
N ASN A 21 11.19 37.43 3.50
CA ASN A 21 11.20 36.62 4.71
C ASN A 21 9.91 35.80 4.86
N ASP A 22 8.76 36.37 4.54
CA ASP A 22 7.45 35.70 4.55
C ASP A 22 7.35 34.60 3.48
N LEU A 23 7.84 34.87 2.27
CA LEU A 23 7.98 33.87 1.21
C LEU A 23 8.97 32.76 1.58
N THR A 24 10.08 33.10 2.23
CA THR A 24 11.08 32.12 2.69
C THR A 24 10.51 31.26 3.82
N ASN A 25 9.74 31.85 4.74
CA ASN A 25 9.05 31.13 5.81
C ASN A 25 7.97 30.21 5.23
N THR A 26 7.18 30.69 4.27
CA THR A 26 6.16 29.92 3.56
C THR A 26 6.78 28.77 2.76
N ARG A 27 7.90 29.01 2.07
CA ARG A 27 8.63 27.99 1.31
C ARG A 27 9.26 26.96 2.25
N LEU A 28 9.96 27.39 3.29
CA LEU A 28 10.54 26.51 4.30
C LEU A 28 9.45 25.66 4.98
N TYR A 29 8.34 26.26 5.34
CA TYR A 29 7.18 25.57 5.91
C TYR A 29 6.64 24.52 4.94
N THR A 30 6.44 24.87 3.67
CA THR A 30 5.96 23.95 2.64
C THR A 30 6.95 22.80 2.40
N ASP A 31 8.25 23.10 2.36
CA ASP A 31 9.31 22.10 2.20
C ASP A 31 9.34 21.13 3.40
N VAL A 32 9.26 21.64 4.63
CA VAL A 32 9.18 20.82 5.85
C VAL A 32 7.92 19.96 5.86
N CYS A 33 6.76 20.51 5.51
CA CYS A 33 5.53 19.72 5.35
C CYS A 33 5.70 18.61 4.32
N SER A 34 6.32 18.91 3.17
CA SER A 34 6.60 17.91 2.12
C SER A 34 7.49 16.77 2.63
N ILE A 35 8.55 17.10 3.38
CA ILE A 35 9.44 16.09 4.00
C ILE A 35 8.65 15.21 4.98
N ILE A 36 7.80 15.80 5.82
CA ILE A 36 6.96 15.04 6.78
C ILE A 36 6.01 14.09 6.04
N GLU A 37 5.31 14.59 5.02
CA GLU A 37 4.36 13.79 4.26
C GLU A 37 5.06 12.67 3.47
N GLN A 38 6.24 12.94 2.91
CA GLN A 38 7.05 11.92 2.26
C GLN A 38 7.48 10.83 3.26
N GLY A 39 7.99 11.20 4.43
CA GLY A 39 8.36 10.24 5.47
C GLY A 39 7.18 9.39 5.97
N ARG A 40 6.00 10.00 6.14
CA ARG A 40 4.75 9.28 6.47
C ARG A 40 4.38 8.28 5.38
N LYS A 41 4.40 8.71 4.13
CA LYS A 41 4.08 7.86 2.97
C LYS A 41 4.98 6.63 2.91
N GLU A 42 6.29 6.81 3.11
CA GLU A 42 7.27 5.72 3.13
C GLU A 42 7.04 4.76 4.29
N ALA A 43 6.78 5.29 5.49
CA ALA A 43 6.46 4.47 6.66
C ALA A 43 5.21 3.61 6.43
N TYR A 44 4.12 4.21 5.91
CA TYR A 44 2.90 3.48 5.59
C TYR A 44 3.12 2.42 4.51
N ALA A 45 3.91 2.73 3.47
CA ALA A 45 4.23 1.76 2.43
C ALA A 45 5.03 0.57 2.97
N SER A 46 6.00 0.81 3.84
CA SER A 46 6.80 -0.22 4.50
C SER A 46 5.95 -1.13 5.40
N VAL A 47 5.10 -0.54 6.25
CA VAL A 47 4.16 -1.30 7.10
C VAL A 47 3.20 -2.13 6.24
N ASN A 48 2.64 -1.54 5.20
CA ASN A 48 1.70 -2.22 4.32
C ASN A 48 2.36 -3.39 3.57
N HIS A 49 3.59 -3.22 3.09
CA HIS A 49 4.38 -4.29 2.49
C HIS A 49 4.52 -5.47 3.47
N LYS A 50 4.93 -5.19 4.70
CA LYS A 50 5.15 -6.24 5.71
C LYS A 50 3.86 -6.93 6.12
N MET A 51 2.75 -6.19 6.20
CA MET A 51 1.43 -6.77 6.46
C MET A 51 1.02 -7.75 5.37
N ILE A 52 1.20 -7.40 4.10
CA ILE A 52 0.80 -8.27 2.99
C ILE A 52 1.64 -9.55 2.97
N GLU A 53 2.94 -9.44 3.20
CA GLU A 53 3.82 -10.60 3.37
C GLU A 53 3.37 -11.49 4.53
N THR A 54 2.97 -10.89 5.66
CA THR A 54 2.46 -11.62 6.82
C THR A 54 1.18 -12.39 6.46
N TYR A 55 0.23 -11.73 5.82
CA TYR A 55 -1.03 -12.35 5.39
C TYR A 55 -0.82 -13.49 4.38
N TRP A 56 0.12 -13.32 3.45
CA TRP A 56 0.52 -14.36 2.52
C TRP A 56 1.09 -15.59 3.24
N ASN A 57 2.00 -15.38 4.20
CA ASN A 57 2.61 -16.47 4.97
C ASN A 57 1.60 -17.21 5.85
N ILE A 58 0.61 -16.50 6.42
CA ILE A 58 -0.50 -17.14 7.13
C ILE A 58 -1.29 -18.04 6.18
N GLY A 59 -1.62 -17.54 4.99
CA GLY A 59 -2.28 -18.32 3.94
C GLY A 59 -1.51 -19.58 3.57
N ARG A 60 -0.19 -19.47 3.37
CA ARG A 60 0.69 -20.61 3.13
C ARG A 60 0.59 -21.65 4.23
N ARG A 61 0.74 -21.24 5.49
CA ARG A 61 0.76 -22.16 6.63
C ARG A 61 -0.58 -22.89 6.82
N ILE A 62 -1.71 -22.21 6.53
CA ILE A 62 -3.05 -22.83 6.52
C ILE A 62 -3.11 -23.92 5.45
N VAL A 63 -2.67 -23.63 4.21
CA VAL A 63 -2.73 -24.60 3.11
C VAL A 63 -1.79 -25.79 3.35
N GLU A 64 -0.60 -25.56 3.90
CA GLU A 64 0.31 -26.63 4.28
C GLU A 64 -0.32 -27.56 5.34
N GLU A 65 -1.02 -27.00 6.33
CA GLU A 65 -1.72 -27.79 7.35
C GLU A 65 -2.88 -28.61 6.75
N GLU A 66 -3.66 -28.00 5.85
CA GLU A 66 -4.74 -28.70 5.15
C GLU A 66 -4.25 -29.86 4.27
N GLN A 67 -3.06 -29.74 3.67
CA GLN A 67 -2.45 -30.79 2.84
C GLN A 67 -1.86 -31.94 3.66
N ASN A 68 -1.47 -31.68 4.90
CA ASN A 68 -0.97 -32.71 5.83
C ASN A 68 -2.09 -33.47 6.55
N GLY A 69 -3.31 -32.89 6.61
CA GLY A 69 -4.52 -33.60 7.04
C GLY A 69 -5.10 -34.47 5.92
N GLU A 70 -5.97 -35.44 6.27
CA GLU A 70 -6.76 -36.13 5.25
C GLU A 70 -7.55 -35.09 4.43
N ALA A 71 -7.34 -35.07 3.11
CA ALA A 71 -7.80 -34.06 2.16
C ALA A 71 -9.34 -33.92 2.07
N ARG A 72 -9.98 -33.47 3.16
CA ARG A 72 -11.42 -33.22 3.26
C ARG A 72 -11.61 -31.71 3.38
N ALA A 73 -12.44 -31.16 2.50
CA ALA A 73 -12.84 -29.75 2.55
C ALA A 73 -13.39 -29.33 3.93
N GLU A 74 -13.99 -30.28 4.65
CA GLU A 74 -14.52 -30.09 6.01
C GLU A 74 -13.42 -29.83 7.05
N TYR A 75 -12.23 -30.40 6.89
CA TYR A 75 -11.09 -30.21 7.79
C TYR A 75 -10.54 -28.78 7.70
N GLY A 76 -10.41 -28.22 6.49
CA GLY A 76 -9.99 -26.83 6.29
C GLY A 76 -10.96 -25.81 6.87
N VAL A 77 -12.27 -26.09 6.79
CA VAL A 77 -13.31 -25.24 7.41
C VAL A 77 -13.16 -25.22 8.93
N GLN A 78 -12.85 -26.37 9.55
CA GLN A 78 -12.63 -26.47 10.99
C GLN A 78 -11.35 -25.74 11.43
N ILE A 79 -10.25 -25.88 10.69
CA ILE A 79 -8.98 -25.17 10.97
C ILE A 79 -9.19 -23.66 10.99
N ILE A 80 -9.81 -23.10 9.95
CA ILE A 80 -10.06 -21.65 9.85
C ILE A 80 -10.96 -21.19 11.00
N ALA A 81 -11.96 -21.99 11.38
CA ALA A 81 -12.87 -21.65 12.47
C ALA A 81 -12.13 -21.56 13.82
N GLN A 82 -11.30 -22.56 14.14
CA GLN A 82 -10.54 -22.61 15.39
C GLN A 82 -9.45 -21.51 15.44
N LEU A 83 -8.69 -21.34 14.34
CA LEU A 83 -7.69 -20.28 14.24
C LEU A 83 -8.32 -18.90 14.39
N SER A 84 -9.49 -18.66 13.79
CA SER A 84 -10.15 -17.37 13.90
C SER A 84 -10.51 -17.03 15.35
N GLU A 85 -10.97 -18.00 16.12
CA GLU A 85 -11.36 -17.78 17.52
C GLU A 85 -10.15 -17.37 18.36
N GLN A 86 -9.07 -18.16 18.29
CA GLN A 86 -7.85 -17.90 19.05
C GLN A 86 -7.17 -16.59 18.62
N LEU A 87 -7.01 -16.37 17.31
CA LEU A 87 -6.34 -15.18 16.79
C LEU A 87 -7.17 -13.91 16.98
N THR A 88 -8.50 -14.00 16.90
CA THR A 88 -9.35 -12.84 17.18
C THR A 88 -9.29 -12.46 18.66
N HIS A 89 -9.20 -13.43 19.56
CA HIS A 89 -9.00 -13.19 20.98
C HIS A 89 -7.64 -12.53 21.27
N GLN A 90 -6.56 -13.02 20.65
CA GLN A 90 -5.20 -12.53 20.91
C GLN A 90 -4.84 -11.23 20.19
N TYR A 91 -5.27 -11.06 18.93
CA TYR A 91 -4.83 -9.98 18.04
C TYR A 91 -5.98 -9.11 17.52
N GLY A 92 -7.23 -9.43 17.87
CA GLY A 92 -8.40 -8.63 17.53
C GLY A 92 -9.04 -8.98 16.18
N LYS A 93 -10.00 -8.14 15.77
CA LYS A 93 -10.95 -8.39 14.66
C LYS A 93 -10.30 -8.57 13.27
N GLY A 94 -9.01 -8.27 13.14
CA GLY A 94 -8.23 -8.48 11.92
C GLY A 94 -8.13 -9.96 11.50
N PHE A 95 -8.34 -10.90 12.42
CA PHE A 95 -8.17 -12.34 12.21
C PHE A 95 -9.49 -13.13 12.21
N SER A 96 -10.56 -12.51 11.73
CA SER A 96 -11.85 -13.19 11.55
C SER A 96 -11.77 -14.34 10.53
N LYS A 97 -12.71 -15.30 10.61
CA LYS A 97 -12.84 -16.43 9.66
C LYS A 97 -12.79 -15.97 8.21
N ARG A 98 -13.44 -14.84 7.90
CA ARG A 98 -13.44 -14.24 6.56
C ARG A 98 -12.05 -13.79 6.12
N ASN A 99 -11.30 -13.14 6.99
CA ASN A 99 -9.94 -12.68 6.67
C ASN A 99 -8.97 -13.86 6.52
N LEU A 100 -9.06 -14.87 7.39
CA LEU A 100 -8.27 -16.10 7.26
C LEU A 100 -8.59 -16.84 5.95
N ALA A 101 -9.86 -16.90 5.54
CA ALA A 101 -10.24 -17.43 4.23
C ALA A 101 -9.64 -16.63 3.08
N TYR A 102 -9.59 -15.28 3.18
CA TYR A 102 -8.89 -14.46 2.19
C TYR A 102 -7.37 -14.70 2.18
N PHE A 103 -6.73 -14.88 3.34
CA PHE A 103 -5.30 -15.19 3.41
C PHE A 103 -5.00 -16.53 2.72
N ARG A 104 -5.82 -17.55 2.99
CA ARG A 104 -5.76 -18.84 2.31
C ARG A 104 -5.93 -18.70 0.79
N GLN A 105 -6.98 -18.02 0.34
CA GLN A 105 -7.22 -17.77 -1.08
C GLN A 105 -6.07 -17.00 -1.73
N PHE A 106 -5.49 -16.04 -1.01
CA PHE A 106 -4.39 -15.22 -1.49
C PHE A 106 -3.17 -16.08 -1.84
N TYR A 107 -2.79 -17.01 -0.95
CA TYR A 107 -1.71 -17.94 -1.19
C TYR A 107 -1.99 -18.91 -2.37
N LEU A 108 -3.21 -19.46 -2.44
CA LEU A 108 -3.60 -20.37 -3.53
C LEU A 108 -3.57 -19.68 -4.91
N THR A 109 -3.97 -18.41 -4.95
CA THR A 109 -3.97 -17.62 -6.18
C THR A 109 -2.55 -17.23 -6.60
N ILE A 110 -1.70 -16.85 -5.64
CA ILE A 110 -0.35 -16.35 -5.87
C ILE A 110 0.64 -17.17 -5.01
N SER A 111 1.12 -18.28 -5.54
CA SER A 111 2.06 -19.16 -4.83
C SER A 111 3.51 -18.65 -4.80
N ASP A 112 3.85 -17.65 -5.62
CA ASP A 112 5.17 -17.02 -5.61
C ASP A 112 5.08 -15.57 -5.15
N ILE A 113 5.53 -15.31 -3.92
CA ILE A 113 5.53 -13.98 -3.30
C ILE A 113 6.45 -12.98 -4.02
N ARG A 114 7.44 -13.43 -4.80
CA ARG A 114 8.34 -12.55 -5.55
C ARG A 114 7.59 -11.74 -6.62
N ILE A 115 6.50 -12.30 -7.15
CA ILE A 115 5.59 -11.59 -8.06
C ILE A 115 5.05 -10.32 -7.39
N LEU A 116 4.78 -10.39 -6.08
CA LEU A 116 4.27 -9.27 -5.30
C LEU A 116 5.36 -8.25 -4.96
N GLN A 117 6.59 -8.67 -4.67
CA GLN A 117 7.69 -7.76 -4.28
C GLN A 117 7.90 -6.60 -5.26
N SER A 118 7.67 -6.82 -6.56
CA SER A 118 7.75 -5.77 -7.59
C SER A 118 6.57 -4.77 -7.61
N ARG A 119 5.50 -5.01 -6.84
CA ARG A 119 4.21 -4.28 -6.89
C ARG A 119 3.66 -3.84 -5.54
N LEU A 120 4.22 -4.31 -4.42
CA LEU A 120 3.70 -4.05 -3.06
C LEU A 120 3.71 -2.57 -2.65
N GLN A 121 4.52 -1.73 -3.31
CA GLN A 121 4.67 -0.31 -2.96
C GLN A 121 3.35 0.48 -3.06
N ASN A 122 2.39 0.02 -3.87
CA ASN A 122 1.11 0.74 -4.10
C ASN A 122 -0.15 -0.10 -3.83
N LEU A 123 -0.03 -1.35 -3.36
CA LEU A 123 -1.17 -2.25 -3.18
C LEU A 123 -1.51 -2.36 -1.70
N THR A 124 -2.72 -1.99 -1.29
CA THR A 124 -3.21 -2.19 0.07
C THR A 124 -3.90 -3.55 0.24
N TRP A 125 -4.03 -4.06 1.47
CA TRP A 125 -4.80 -5.28 1.74
C TRP A 125 -6.26 -5.19 1.27
N THR A 126 -6.88 -4.02 1.42
CA THR A 126 -8.25 -3.78 0.93
C THR A 126 -8.34 -3.89 -0.59
N HIS A 127 -7.29 -3.48 -1.30
CA HIS A 127 -7.20 -3.65 -2.73
C HIS A 127 -7.04 -5.13 -3.12
N ILE A 128 -6.18 -5.87 -2.43
CA ILE A 128 -5.99 -7.30 -2.67
C ILE A 128 -7.29 -8.08 -2.46
N THR A 129 -8.00 -7.84 -1.36
CA THR A 129 -9.28 -8.53 -1.10
C THR A 129 -10.36 -8.21 -2.12
N LYS A 130 -10.37 -7.01 -2.72
CA LYS A 130 -11.26 -6.69 -3.84
C LYS A 130 -10.93 -7.51 -5.08
N VAL A 131 -9.64 -7.66 -5.41
CA VAL A 131 -9.21 -8.46 -6.57
C VAL A 131 -9.51 -9.95 -6.34
N LEU A 132 -9.28 -10.48 -5.14
CA LEU A 132 -9.55 -11.88 -4.80
C LEU A 132 -11.05 -12.25 -4.84
N ARG A 133 -11.96 -11.28 -4.91
CA ARG A 133 -13.40 -11.54 -5.10
C ARG A 133 -13.78 -11.80 -6.56
N VAL A 134 -12.91 -11.47 -7.50
CA VAL A 134 -13.15 -11.75 -8.92
C VAL A 134 -13.10 -13.27 -9.12
N GLU A 135 -14.13 -13.86 -9.72
CA GLU A 135 -14.22 -15.32 -9.85
C GLU A 135 -13.22 -15.89 -10.88
N ASP A 136 -12.80 -15.06 -11.84
CA ASP A 136 -11.84 -15.46 -12.86
C ASP A 136 -10.41 -15.50 -12.32
N SER A 137 -9.97 -16.70 -11.95
CA SER A 137 -8.60 -16.98 -11.53
C SER A 137 -7.54 -16.58 -12.57
N THR A 138 -7.87 -16.60 -13.86
CA THR A 138 -6.98 -16.16 -14.95
C THR A 138 -6.85 -14.65 -14.95
N ALA A 139 -7.95 -13.90 -14.86
CA ALA A 139 -7.93 -12.45 -14.72
C ALA A 139 -7.19 -12.00 -13.47
N ILE A 140 -7.35 -12.69 -12.33
CA ILE A 140 -6.62 -12.38 -11.11
C ILE A 140 -5.12 -12.61 -11.30
N ARG A 141 -4.73 -13.78 -11.82
CA ARG A 141 -3.32 -14.08 -12.09
C ARG A 141 -2.72 -13.08 -13.08
N TRP A 142 -3.47 -12.72 -14.13
CA TRP A 142 -3.07 -11.68 -15.09
C TRP A 142 -2.92 -10.31 -14.42
N TYR A 143 -3.85 -9.92 -13.55
CA TYR A 143 -3.81 -8.65 -12.84
C TYR A 143 -2.56 -8.50 -11.96
N PHE A 144 -2.18 -9.57 -11.26
CA PHE A 144 -1.00 -9.59 -10.40
C PHE A 144 0.30 -9.83 -11.16
N CYS A 145 0.28 -10.58 -12.28
CA CYS A 145 1.48 -10.95 -13.03
C CYS A 145 1.81 -10.00 -14.21
N PHE A 146 0.82 -9.60 -15.02
CA PHE A 146 1.02 -8.97 -16.32
C PHE A 146 0.81 -7.44 -16.37
N ARG A 147 0.30 -6.81 -15.32
CA ARG A 147 -0.01 -5.35 -15.34
C ARG A 147 1.23 -4.43 -15.19
N ILE A 148 2.36 -4.77 -15.82
CA ILE A 148 3.39 -3.83 -16.33
C ILE A 148 3.87 -4.32 -17.71
N ARG A 149 3.00 -4.19 -18.69
CA ARG A 149 3.40 -4.12 -20.12
C ARG A 149 2.40 -3.32 -20.95
N TYR A 150 1.15 -3.22 -20.50
CA TYR A 150 0.06 -2.55 -21.22
C TYR A 150 0.03 -1.00 -21.20
N SER A 151 1.09 -0.31 -20.77
CA SER A 151 1.26 1.14 -21.03
C SER A 151 2.29 1.44 -22.13
N LEU A 152 2.94 0.43 -22.71
CA LEU A 152 3.91 0.58 -23.81
C LEU A 152 3.55 -0.26 -25.05
N TYR A 153 2.37 -0.90 -25.08
CA TYR A 153 1.98 -1.80 -26.18
C TYR A 153 0.77 -1.33 -27.01
N TYR A 154 0.27 -0.11 -26.79
CA TYR A 154 -0.84 0.45 -27.59
C TYR A 154 -0.44 1.62 -28.51
N VAL A 155 0.86 1.95 -28.60
CA VAL A 155 1.34 3.06 -29.46
C VAL A 155 2.24 2.60 -30.62
N GLU A 156 2.79 1.38 -30.59
CA GLU A 156 3.70 0.90 -31.64
C GLU A 156 3.07 0.01 -32.74
N GLU A 157 1.76 -0.29 -32.68
CA GLU A 157 1.08 -1.08 -33.72
C GLU A 157 0.10 -0.26 -34.60
N ASN A 158 0.21 1.08 -34.62
CA ASN A 158 -0.58 1.94 -35.52
C ASN A 158 0.25 3.08 -36.16
N LEU A 159 1.49 2.79 -36.56
CA LEU A 159 2.25 3.60 -37.53
C LEU A 159 2.90 2.70 -38.58
#